data_AF-A0A973GMX3-F1
#
_entry.id   AF-A0A973GMX3-F1
#
_cell.length_a   1.000
_cell.length_b   1.000
_cell.length_c   1.000
_cell.angle_alpha   90.00
_cell.angle_beta   90.00
_cell.angle_gamma   90.00
#
_symmetry.space_group_name_H-M   'P 1'
#
loop_
_entity.id
_entity.type
_entity.pdbx_description
1 polymer ?
#
loop_
_entity_poly.entity_id
_entity_poly.type
_entity_poly.pdbx_seq_one_letter_code
_entity_poly.pdbx_strand_id
1 'polypeptide(L)'
;MSIFLRILLDAEEPIFSNTLMRLEKVTGNSGVDARLIADIISNYHSVLKRLGLDIKDTTARELYHALRPTAKSGVAGLLLPGNDYAMYMAPDGIVSLNLIDVIENAHHDLPFGSHSMSVGRAELKKELLKRYIKHARSDENTIREIAATIGLID
;
A
#
# COMPACT_ATOMS: atom_id res chain seq x y z
N MET A 1 -7.65 3.70 15.05
CA MET A 1 -7.97 3.30 13.66
C MET A 1 -6.94 3.90 12.74
N SER A 2 -6.50 3.16 11.73
CA SER A 2 -5.25 3.42 11.03
C SER A 2 -5.32 4.62 10.08
N ILE A 3 -4.94 5.80 10.59
CA ILE A 3 -4.59 6.98 9.78
C ILE A 3 -3.65 6.60 8.63
N PHE A 4 -2.81 5.59 8.82
CA PHE A 4 -1.87 5.08 7.84
C PHE A 4 -2.58 4.52 6.59
N LEU A 5 -3.51 3.57 6.73
CA LEU A 5 -4.21 3.01 5.56
C LEU A 5 -5.06 4.06 4.83
N ARG A 6 -5.68 4.96 5.59
CA ARG A 6 -6.43 6.10 5.03
C ARG A 6 -5.55 6.95 4.12
N ILE A 7 -4.37 7.34 4.60
CA ILE A 7 -3.42 8.16 3.82
C ILE A 7 -2.93 7.40 2.59
N LEU A 8 -2.57 6.12 2.72
CA LEU A 8 -2.09 5.32 1.58
C LEU A 8 -3.15 5.17 0.49
N LEU A 9 -4.39 4.91 0.88
CA LEU A 9 -5.52 4.72 -0.02
C LEU A 9 -6.13 6.02 -0.54
N ASP A 10 -5.68 7.18 -0.04
CA ASP A 10 -6.26 8.49 -0.35
C ASP A 10 -7.77 8.52 -0.08
N ALA A 11 -8.18 7.94 1.06
CA ALA A 11 -9.57 7.68 1.36
C ALA A 11 -10.24 8.82 2.15
N GLU A 12 -11.51 9.06 1.84
CA GLU A 12 -12.32 10.11 2.48
C GLU A 12 -12.82 9.71 3.87
N GLU A 13 -12.85 10.70 4.78
CA GLU A 13 -13.37 10.55 6.14
C GLU A 13 -14.72 11.25 6.32
N PRO A 14 -15.61 10.77 7.22
CA PRO A 14 -15.41 9.67 8.18
C PRO A 14 -15.80 8.27 7.64
N ILE A 15 -16.19 8.18 6.37
CA ILE A 15 -16.77 6.96 5.78
C ILE A 15 -15.75 5.82 5.80
N PHE A 16 -14.48 6.10 5.45
CA PHE A 16 -13.40 5.12 5.49
C PHE A 16 -13.27 4.50 6.88
N SER A 17 -13.09 5.36 7.89
CA SER A 17 -12.93 4.95 9.27
C SER A 17 -14.10 4.11 9.77
N ASN A 18 -15.34 4.59 9.59
CA ASN A 18 -16.53 3.89 10.06
C ASN A 18 -16.71 2.52 9.41
N THR A 19 -16.35 2.41 8.13
CA THR A 19 -16.45 1.17 7.37
C THR A 19 -15.39 0.16 7.81
N LEU A 20 -14.14 0.61 8.02
CA LEU A 20 -13.08 -0.26 8.53
C LEU A 20 -13.43 -0.82 9.93
N MET A 21 -14.04 0.01 10.79
CA MET A 21 -14.57 -0.46 12.07
C MET A 21 -15.66 -1.53 11.90
N ARG A 22 -16.55 -1.39 10.92
CA ARG A 22 -17.57 -2.40 10.62
C ARG A 22 -16.94 -3.71 10.12
N LEU A 23 -15.95 -3.61 9.24
CA LEU A 23 -15.19 -4.76 8.73
C LEU A 23 -14.46 -5.52 9.85
N GLU A 24 -13.83 -4.80 10.78
CA GLU A 24 -13.22 -5.43 11.97
C GLU A 24 -14.29 -6.13 12.83
N LYS A 25 -15.44 -5.50 13.07
CA LYS A 25 -16.53 -6.13 13.85
C LYS A 25 -17.03 -7.43 13.22
N VAL A 26 -17.28 -7.46 11.91
CA VAL A 26 -17.77 -8.67 11.22
C VAL A 26 -16.72 -9.79 11.12
N THR A 27 -15.43 -9.46 11.25
CA THR A 27 -14.36 -10.46 11.39
C THR A 27 -14.05 -10.81 12.85
N GLY A 28 -14.85 -10.32 13.80
CA GLY A 28 -14.67 -10.58 15.23
C GLY A 28 -13.43 -9.90 15.82
N ASN A 29 -13.08 -8.71 15.32
CA ASN A 29 -11.91 -7.91 15.67
C ASN A 29 -10.60 -8.69 15.50
N SER A 30 -10.45 -9.32 14.33
CA SER A 30 -9.29 -10.17 14.03
C SER A 30 -8.02 -9.37 13.69
N GLY A 31 -8.08 -8.03 13.71
CA GLY A 31 -6.94 -7.15 13.49
C GLY A 31 -6.37 -7.30 12.09
N VAL A 32 -7.24 -7.29 11.08
CA VAL A 32 -6.84 -7.45 9.68
C VAL A 32 -6.02 -6.24 9.24
N ASP A 33 -6.49 -5.04 9.54
CA ASP A 33 -5.83 -3.79 9.21
C ASP A 33 -4.44 -3.70 9.87
N ALA A 34 -4.35 -4.01 11.16
CA ALA A 34 -3.10 -3.99 11.93
C ALA A 34 -2.04 -4.93 11.34
N ARG A 35 -2.44 -6.15 10.95
CA ARG A 35 -1.53 -7.12 10.31
C ARG A 35 -1.12 -6.68 8.91
N LEU A 36 -2.02 -6.10 8.13
CA LEU A 36 -1.67 -5.54 6.82
C LEU A 36 -0.65 -4.40 6.94
N ILE A 37 -0.82 -3.50 7.91
CA ILE A 37 0.14 -2.41 8.16
C ILE A 37 1.52 -2.98 8.54
N ALA A 38 1.56 -3.97 9.43
CA ALA A 38 2.80 -4.62 9.82
C ALA A 38 3.53 -5.25 8.61
N ASP A 39 2.78 -5.90 7.71
CA ASP A 39 3.35 -6.47 6.49
C ASP A 39 3.87 -5.41 5.52
N ILE A 40 3.13 -4.31 5.32
CA ILE A 40 3.60 -3.17 4.50
C ILE A 40 4.90 -2.61 5.06
N ILE A 41 4.98 -2.44 6.39
CA ILE A 41 6.19 -1.96 7.08
C ILE A 41 7.37 -2.90 6.89
N SER A 42 7.15 -4.20 7.08
CA SER A 42 8.17 -5.22 6.86
C SER A 42 8.67 -5.21 5.41
N ASN A 43 7.75 -5.10 4.45
CA ASN A 43 8.05 -5.09 3.03
C ASN A 43 8.93 -3.90 2.63
N TYR A 44 8.55 -2.67 3.01
CA TYR A 44 9.37 -1.51 2.65
C TYR A 44 10.71 -1.50 3.38
N HIS A 45 10.80 -1.96 4.63
CA HIS A 45 12.09 -2.13 5.32
C HIS A 45 13.01 -3.09 4.56
N SER A 46 12.45 -4.16 4.01
CA SER A 46 13.18 -5.13 3.19
C SER A 46 13.74 -4.49 1.92
N VAL A 47 12.95 -3.64 1.25
CA VAL A 47 13.38 -2.90 0.05
C VAL A 47 14.45 -1.87 0.39
N LEU A 48 14.29 -1.08 1.46
CA LEU A 48 15.30 -0.11 1.91
C LEU A 48 16.65 -0.79 2.16
N LYS A 49 16.66 -1.92 2.87
CA LYS A 49 17.87 -2.72 3.08
C LYS A 49 18.50 -3.20 1.78
N ARG A 50 17.70 -3.70 0.83
CA ARG A 50 18.19 -4.16 -0.48
C ARG A 50 18.81 -3.04 -1.30
N LEU A 51 18.31 -1.82 -1.15
CA LEU A 51 18.85 -0.61 -1.80
C LEU A 51 20.03 0.01 -1.04
N GLY A 52 20.40 -0.52 0.13
CA GLY A 52 21.47 0.04 0.98
C GLY A 52 21.09 1.36 1.67
N LEU A 53 19.79 1.63 1.83
CA LEU A 53 19.26 2.83 2.46
C LEU A 53 19.02 2.62 3.97
N ASP A 54 19.12 3.71 4.76
CA ASP A 54 18.86 3.65 6.21
C ASP A 54 17.36 3.61 6.49
N ILE A 55 16.91 2.55 7.15
CA ILE A 55 15.50 2.36 7.55
C ILE A 55 14.96 3.51 8.41
N LYS A 56 15.80 4.16 9.21
CA LYS A 56 15.37 5.17 10.19
C LYS A 56 15.34 6.58 9.64
N ASP A 57 16.14 6.87 8.62
CA ASP A 57 16.42 8.24 8.17
C ASP A 57 16.20 8.46 6.66
N THR A 58 15.78 7.41 5.94
CA THR A 58 15.41 7.58 4.53
C THR A 58 14.14 8.41 4.42
N THR A 59 14.15 9.37 3.51
CA THR A 59 12.97 10.14 3.09
C THR A 59 12.26 9.45 1.92
N ALA A 60 10.98 9.77 1.70
CA ALA A 60 10.24 9.28 0.54
C ALA A 60 10.93 9.73 -0.76
N ARG A 61 11.43 10.96 -0.80
CA ARG A 61 12.19 11.48 -1.94
C ARG A 61 13.45 10.67 -2.24
N GLU A 62 14.24 10.30 -1.23
CA GLU A 62 15.45 9.49 -1.42
C GLU A 62 15.12 8.10 -1.95
N LEU A 63 14.12 7.43 -1.37
CA LEU A 63 13.66 6.14 -1.88
C LEU A 63 13.20 6.24 -3.34
N TYR A 64 12.43 7.28 -3.69
CA TYR A 64 11.99 7.52 -5.06
C TYR A 64 13.17 7.63 -6.03
N HIS A 65 14.16 8.44 -5.68
CA HIS A 65 15.35 8.61 -6.51
C HIS A 65 16.25 7.37 -6.56
N ALA A 66 16.27 6.55 -5.50
CA ALA A 66 16.98 5.27 -5.50
C ALA A 66 16.31 4.21 -6.38
N LEU A 67 14.97 4.20 -6.47
CA LEU A 67 14.22 3.24 -7.28
C LEU A 67 14.32 3.53 -8.79
N ARG A 68 14.34 4.81 -9.20
CA ARG A 68 14.31 5.19 -10.63
C ARG A 68 15.43 4.55 -11.48
N PRO A 69 16.72 4.57 -11.06
CA PRO A 69 17.78 3.89 -11.81
C PRO A 69 17.56 2.39 -11.94
N THR A 70 16.97 1.75 -10.94
CA THR A 70 16.72 0.29 -10.95
C THR A 70 15.67 -0.11 -11.97
N ALA A 71 14.69 0.76 -12.23
CA ALA A 71 13.71 0.56 -13.30
C ALA A 71 14.39 0.66 -14.66
N LYS A 72 15.21 1.71 -14.87
CA LYS A 72 15.91 1.96 -16.13
C LYS A 72 16.93 0.86 -16.47
N SER A 73 17.55 0.24 -15.47
CA SER A 73 18.49 -0.87 -15.66
C SER A 73 17.83 -2.25 -15.68
N GLY A 74 16.51 -2.35 -15.53
CA GLY A 74 15.76 -3.62 -15.48
C GLY A 74 15.91 -4.41 -14.18
N VAL A 75 16.63 -3.88 -13.18
CA VAL A 75 16.89 -4.54 -11.89
C VAL A 75 15.68 -4.46 -10.94
N ALA A 76 14.75 -3.52 -11.15
CA ALA A 76 13.56 -3.33 -10.31
C ALA A 76 12.74 -4.63 -10.14
N GLY A 77 12.64 -5.45 -11.19
CA GLY A 77 11.92 -6.73 -11.15
C GLY A 77 12.54 -7.77 -10.20
N LEU A 78 13.83 -7.64 -9.86
CA LEU A 78 14.51 -8.48 -8.87
C LEU A 78 14.39 -7.92 -7.44
N LEU A 79 14.21 -6.60 -7.30
CA LEU A 79 14.18 -5.90 -6.01
C LEU A 79 12.79 -5.89 -5.37
N LEU A 80 11.76 -5.79 -6.20
CA LEU A 80 10.36 -5.57 -5.80
C LEU A 80 9.42 -6.79 -5.78
N PRO A 81 9.82 -8.06 -5.99
CA PRO A 81 8.89 -9.19 -5.86
C PRO A 81 8.12 -9.19 -4.53
N GLY A 82 6.79 -9.33 -4.60
CA GLY A 82 5.90 -9.37 -3.43
C GLY A 82 5.57 -8.02 -2.80
N ASN A 83 5.91 -6.90 -3.45
CA ASN A 83 5.64 -5.54 -2.96
C ASN A 83 4.46 -4.87 -3.69
N ASP A 84 3.59 -5.66 -4.34
CA ASP A 84 2.55 -5.17 -5.23
C ASP A 84 1.59 -4.16 -4.56
N TYR A 85 1.31 -4.35 -3.26
CA TYR A 85 0.46 -3.47 -2.44
C TYR A 85 1.26 -2.59 -1.45
N ALA A 86 2.59 -2.73 -1.41
CA ALA A 86 3.40 -2.05 -0.43
C ALA A 86 3.72 -0.62 -0.87
N MET A 87 3.63 0.31 0.08
CA MET A 87 3.98 1.71 -0.12
C MET A 87 4.80 2.18 1.08
N TYR A 88 5.81 2.99 0.81
CA TYR A 88 6.59 3.67 1.82
C TYR A 88 5.97 5.03 2.13
N MET A 89 5.70 5.31 3.40
CA MET A 89 5.19 6.60 3.87
C MET A 89 6.22 7.24 4.78
N ALA A 90 6.65 8.44 4.44
CA ALA A 90 7.52 9.29 5.23
C ALA A 90 6.90 10.70 5.37
N PRO A 91 7.45 11.57 6.24
CA PRO A 91 6.91 12.92 6.41
C PRO A 91 6.87 13.76 5.13
N ASP A 92 7.78 13.52 4.18
CA ASP A 92 7.91 14.27 2.92
C ASP A 92 7.10 13.67 1.75
N GLY A 93 6.46 12.51 1.94
CA GLY A 93 5.56 11.93 0.94
C GLY A 93 5.39 10.41 1.02
N ILE A 94 4.82 9.86 -0.05
CA ILE A 94 4.52 8.44 -0.20
C ILE A 94 5.21 7.95 -1.48
N VAL A 95 5.72 6.72 -1.50
CA VAL A 95 6.28 6.08 -2.69
C VAL A 95 5.72 4.68 -2.83
N SER A 96 5.20 4.35 -4.01
CA SER A 96 4.78 2.99 -4.35
C SER A 96 5.98 2.08 -4.57
N LEU A 97 5.91 0.87 -4.00
CA LEU A 97 6.86 -0.22 -4.26
C LEU A 97 6.32 -1.21 -5.28
N ASN A 98 5.15 -0.94 -5.85
CA ASN A 98 4.62 -1.71 -6.97
C ASN A 98 5.54 -1.56 -8.18
N LEU A 99 5.92 -2.67 -8.79
CA LEU A 99 6.85 -2.69 -9.92
C LEU A 99 6.36 -1.87 -11.11
N ILE A 100 5.06 -1.91 -11.41
CA ILE A 100 4.48 -1.19 -12.54
C ILE A 100 4.57 0.31 -12.27
N ASP A 101 4.14 0.78 -11.10
CA ASP A 101 4.26 2.20 -10.74
C ASP A 101 5.71 2.68 -10.84
N VAL A 102 6.67 1.90 -10.31
CA VAL A 102 8.10 2.23 -10.36
C VAL A 102 8.62 2.34 -11.79
N ILE A 103 8.22 1.43 -12.68
CA ILE A 103 8.59 1.45 -14.10
C ILE A 103 7.96 2.66 -14.80
N GLU A 104 6.64 2.86 -14.64
CA GLU A 104 5.90 3.94 -15.28
C GLU A 104 6.44 5.32 -14.89
N ASN A 105 6.71 5.53 -13.60
CA ASN A 105 7.27 6.76 -13.09
C ASN A 105 8.68 7.05 -13.63
N ALA A 106 9.50 6.01 -13.77
CA ALA A 106 10.84 6.13 -14.33
C ALA A 106 10.83 6.30 -15.85
N HIS A 107 9.91 5.65 -16.56
CA HIS A 107 9.76 5.71 -18.01
C HIS A 107 9.30 7.10 -18.46
N HIS A 108 8.32 7.68 -17.76
CA HIS A 108 7.78 9.01 -18.04
C HIS A 108 8.57 10.15 -17.38
N ASP A 109 9.69 9.83 -16.71
CA ASP A 109 10.54 10.79 -16.00
C ASP A 109 9.75 11.73 -15.06
N LEU A 110 8.71 11.20 -14.41
CA LEU A 110 7.88 11.99 -13.49
C LEU A 110 8.72 12.48 -12.30
N PRO A 111 8.55 13.74 -11.85
CA PRO A 111 9.23 14.23 -10.67
C PRO A 111 8.60 13.65 -9.39
N PHE A 112 9.36 13.64 -8.30
CA PHE A 112 8.80 13.37 -6.97
C PHE A 112 7.66 14.37 -6.66
N GLY A 113 6.56 13.89 -6.09
CA GLY A 113 5.34 14.66 -5.88
C GLY A 113 4.32 14.63 -7.04
N SER A 114 4.73 14.23 -8.25
CA SER A 114 3.82 14.03 -9.39
C SER A 114 3.84 12.60 -9.95
N HIS A 115 4.50 11.69 -9.24
CA HIS A 115 4.59 10.28 -9.61
C HIS A 115 3.28 9.55 -9.32
N SER A 116 2.97 8.57 -10.16
CA SER A 116 1.80 7.70 -10.01
C SER A 116 2.00 6.66 -8.91
N MET A 117 0.91 6.33 -8.23
CA MET A 117 0.78 5.22 -7.28
C MET A 117 -0.52 4.45 -7.52
N SER A 118 -1.10 4.58 -8.72
CA SER A 118 -2.45 4.08 -9.02
C SER A 118 -2.52 2.57 -8.91
N VAL A 119 -1.51 1.85 -9.42
CA VAL A 119 -1.48 0.39 -9.41
C VAL A 119 -1.27 -0.12 -7.99
N GLY A 120 -0.30 0.44 -7.27
CA GLY A 120 -0.03 0.08 -5.87
C GLY A 120 -1.24 0.32 -4.97
N ARG A 121 -2.00 1.40 -5.19
CA ARG A 121 -3.26 1.65 -4.48
C ARG A 121 -4.34 0.64 -4.83
N ALA A 122 -4.50 0.30 -6.10
CA ALA A 122 -5.46 -0.71 -6.53
C ALA A 122 -5.14 -2.08 -5.90
N GLU A 123 -3.87 -2.48 -5.88
CA GLU A 123 -3.43 -3.72 -5.24
C GLU A 123 -3.59 -3.68 -3.72
N LEU A 124 -3.35 -2.53 -3.06
CA LEU A 124 -3.63 -2.37 -1.64
C LEU A 124 -5.11 -2.56 -1.31
N LYS A 125 -6.02 -2.02 -2.12
CA LYS A 125 -7.47 -2.22 -1.96
C LYS A 125 -7.83 -3.70 -2.05
N LYS A 126 -7.32 -4.40 -3.07
CA LYS A 126 -7.55 -5.83 -3.30
C LYS A 126 -7.03 -6.68 -2.14
N GLU A 127 -5.80 -6.41 -1.68
CA GLU A 127 -5.19 -7.18 -0.59
C GLU A 127 -5.93 -6.93 0.73
N LEU A 128 -6.37 -5.70 1.02
CA LEU A 128 -7.20 -5.40 2.19
C LEU A 128 -8.53 -6.18 2.16
N LEU A 129 -9.26 -6.11 1.04
CA LEU A 129 -10.52 -6.84 0.86
C LEU A 129 -10.33 -8.36 1.01
N LYS A 130 -9.34 -8.92 0.32
CA LYS A 130 -8.99 -10.34 0.38
C LYS A 130 -8.71 -10.81 1.79
N ARG A 131 -8.01 -10.01 2.61
CA ARG A 131 -7.74 -10.35 4.01
C ARG A 131 -9.01 -10.32 4.87
N TYR A 132 -9.89 -9.34 4.67
CA TYR A 132 -11.18 -9.34 5.36
C TYR A 132 -12.03 -10.55 4.99
N ILE A 133 -12.11 -10.90 3.70
CA ILE A 133 -12.81 -12.11 3.22
C ILE A 133 -12.21 -13.37 3.86
N LYS A 134 -10.88 -13.51 3.89
CA LYS A 134 -10.22 -14.67 4.50
C LYS A 134 -10.50 -14.81 6.01
N HIS A 135 -10.75 -13.70 6.69
CA HIS A 135 -11.05 -13.66 8.13
C HIS A 135 -12.54 -13.53 8.45
N ALA A 136 -13.39 -13.75 7.44
CA ALA A 136 -14.83 -13.67 7.61
C ALA A 136 -15.33 -14.68 8.64
N ARG A 137 -16.00 -14.18 9.67
CA ARG A 137 -16.87 -14.99 10.53
C ARG A 137 -18.34 -14.93 10.07
N SER A 138 -18.64 -13.96 9.21
CA SER A 138 -19.92 -13.75 8.53
C SER A 138 -19.83 -14.19 7.06
N ASP A 139 -20.93 -14.13 6.33
CA ASP A 139 -20.96 -14.42 4.89
C ASP A 139 -20.10 -13.43 4.08
N GLU A 140 -19.43 -13.92 3.03
CA GLU A 140 -18.54 -13.12 2.17
C GLU A 140 -19.28 -11.94 1.53
N ASN A 141 -20.57 -12.09 1.19
CA ASN A 141 -21.35 -11.02 0.58
C ASN A 141 -21.49 -9.82 1.51
N THR A 142 -21.69 -10.05 2.82
CA THR A 142 -21.74 -8.96 3.80
C THR A 142 -20.45 -8.15 3.84
N ILE A 143 -19.29 -8.82 3.72
CA ILE A 143 -18.00 -8.12 3.67
C ILE A 143 -17.88 -7.30 2.39
N ARG A 144 -18.28 -7.85 1.25
CA ARG A 144 -18.23 -7.15 -0.03
C ARG A 144 -19.15 -5.93 -0.06
N GLU A 145 -20.37 -6.05 0.46
CA GLU A 145 -21.32 -4.94 0.59
C GLU A 145 -20.75 -3.80 1.45
N ILE A 146 -20.14 -4.13 2.60
CA ILE A 146 -19.50 -3.14 3.46
C ILE A 146 -18.28 -2.53 2.75
N ALA A 147 -17.45 -3.33 2.09
CA ALA A 147 -16.24 -2.86 1.42
C ALA A 147 -16.54 -1.95 0.21
N ALA A 148 -17.65 -2.17 -0.49
CA ALA A 148 -18.09 -1.33 -1.61
C ALA A 148 -18.35 0.12 -1.18
N THR A 149 -18.74 0.37 0.07
CA THR A 149 -19.05 1.73 0.55
C THR A 149 -17.83 2.64 0.66
N ILE A 150 -16.61 2.10 0.56
CA ILE A 150 -15.34 2.85 0.57
C ILE A 150 -14.51 2.63 -0.68
N GLY A 151 -15.12 2.09 -1.74
CA GLY A 151 -14.45 1.87 -3.03
C GLY A 151 -13.29 0.88 -2.96
N LEU A 152 -13.39 -0.16 -2.12
CA LEU A 152 -12.49 -1.33 -2.18
C LEU A 152 -12.87 -2.32 -3.28
N ILE A 153 -14.06 -2.15 -3.88
CA ILE A 153 -14.56 -2.90 -5.02
C ILE A 153 -14.84 -1.87 -6.10
N ASP A 154 -14.30 -2.09 -7.30
CA ASP A 154 -14.56 -1.30 -8.50
C ASP A 154 -15.89 -1.70 -9.15
#